data_AF-A0A7J7Z4E7-F1
#
_entry.id   AF-A0A7J7Z4E7-F1
#
_cell.length_a   1.000
_cell.length_b   1.000
_cell.length_c   1.000
_cell.angle_alpha   90.00
_cell.angle_beta   90.00
_cell.angle_gamma   90.00
#
_symmetry.space_group_name_H-M   'P 1'
#
loop_
_entity.id
_entity.type
_entity.pdbx_description
1 polymer ?
#
loop_
_entity_poly.entity_id
_entity_poly.type
_entity_poly.pdbx_seq_one_letter_code
_entity_poly.pdbx_strand_id
1 'polypeptide(L)'
;MLSFRGKYARVTSVTADFIWTLEIHLMRRIQPDGEIFCNFHELSRVVQEIEEQPSGGESGAAASEEQPVPFVLPVVVRSRDENFPRTCRMCFYGVNIVTSDGLAYPSRCPGVFILFDEIHFWFIWLELKYLFLFCRVQNTFQNVEAPSPQAFLEMLSNIQSRPPERSSF
;
A
#
# COMPACT_ATOMS: atom_id res chain seq x y z
N MET A 1 -5.43 -8.91 -1.82
CA MET A 1 -4.49 -9.70 -2.65
C MET A 1 -3.37 -8.78 -3.13
N LEU A 2 -2.11 -9.10 -2.83
CA LEU A 2 -0.94 -8.39 -3.36
C LEU A 2 -0.53 -8.99 -4.71
N SER A 3 -0.28 -8.16 -5.71
CA SER A 3 0.16 -8.56 -7.07
C SER A 3 1.18 -7.57 -7.63
N PHE A 4 1.99 -8.01 -8.60
CA PHE A 4 3.06 -7.20 -9.21
C PHE A 4 2.78 -6.94 -10.69
N ARG A 5 2.99 -5.70 -11.12
CA ARG A 5 2.80 -5.25 -12.51
C ARG A 5 3.87 -4.23 -12.90
N GLY A 6 4.98 -4.73 -13.44
CA GLY A 6 6.11 -3.88 -13.85
C GLY A 6 6.66 -3.07 -12.67
N LYS A 7 6.62 -1.74 -12.79
CA LYS A 7 7.12 -0.81 -11.75
C LYS A 7 6.16 -0.59 -10.57
N TYR A 8 5.06 -1.33 -10.51
CA TYR A 8 4.03 -1.20 -9.49
C TYR A 8 3.75 -2.53 -8.81
N ALA A 9 3.46 -2.48 -7.51
CA ALA A 9 2.71 -3.54 -6.84
C ALA A 9 1.30 -3.03 -6.50
N ARG A 10 0.32 -3.91 -6.41
CA ARG A 10 -1.07 -3.57 -6.14
C ARG A 10 -1.67 -4.47 -5.09
N VAL A 11 -2.30 -3.88 -4.08
CA VAL A 11 -3.17 -4.58 -3.13
C VAL A 11 -4.62 -4.33 -3.54
N THR A 12 -5.27 -5.39 -4.03
CA THR A 12 -6.68 -5.37 -4.42
C THR A 12 -7.53 -5.97 -3.30
N SER A 13 -8.62 -5.32 -2.92
CA SER A 13 -9.57 -5.91 -1.97
C SER A 13 -10.18 -7.19 -2.54
N VAL A 14 -10.35 -8.21 -1.69
CA VAL A 14 -11.01 -9.49 -2.04
C VAL A 14 -12.32 -9.64 -1.27
N THR A 15 -12.50 -8.91 -0.17
CA THR A 15 -13.73 -8.88 0.63
C THR A 15 -14.57 -7.66 0.25
N ALA A 16 -15.83 -7.90 -0.10
CA ALA A 16 -16.77 -6.91 -0.59
C ALA A 16 -17.35 -6.12 0.58
N ASP A 17 -16.91 -4.87 0.74
CA ASP A 17 -17.58 -3.82 1.53
C ASP A 17 -17.07 -2.45 1.07
N PHE A 18 -15.80 -2.37 0.64
CA PHE A 18 -15.21 -1.18 0.05
C PHE A 18 -14.34 -1.58 -1.15
N ILE A 19 -14.64 -1.04 -2.33
CA ILE A 19 -13.77 -1.17 -3.50
C ILE A 19 -12.66 -0.14 -3.35
N TRP A 20 -11.49 -0.61 -2.95
CA TRP A 20 -10.28 0.19 -2.94
C TRP A 20 -9.12 -0.63 -3.49
N THR A 21 -8.12 0.07 -4.01
CA THR A 21 -6.87 -0.51 -4.50
C THR A 21 -5.71 0.34 -4.01
N LEU A 22 -4.77 -0.27 -3.31
CA LEU A 22 -3.51 0.39 -2.98
C LEU A 22 -2.49 0.09 -4.07
N GLU A 23 -2.02 1.14 -4.75
CA GLU A 23 -0.93 1.08 -5.72
C GLU A 23 0.38 1.50 -5.05
N ILE A 24 1.41 0.67 -5.16
CA ILE A 24 2.73 0.86 -4.55
C ILE A 24 3.71 1.13 -5.68
N HIS A 25 4.37 2.29 -5.65
CA HIS A 25 5.30 2.71 -6.69
C HIS A 25 6.71 2.22 -6.35
N LEU A 26 7.11 1.07 -6.93
CA LEU A 26 8.35 0.37 -6.57
C LEU A 26 9.63 1.16 -6.92
N MET A 27 9.53 2.17 -7.79
CA MET A 27 10.65 3.04 -8.16
C MET A 27 10.74 4.32 -7.31
N ARG A 28 9.76 4.55 -6.42
CA ARG A 28 9.67 5.75 -5.57
C ARG A 28 9.90 5.35 -4.12
N ARG A 29 11.16 5.06 -3.81
CA ARG A 29 11.60 4.66 -2.48
C ARG A 29 11.64 5.86 -1.54
N ILE A 30 11.23 5.64 -0.29
CA ILE A 30 11.40 6.57 0.83
C ILE A 30 12.47 5.94 1.73
N GLN A 31 13.53 6.69 2.05
CA GLN A 31 14.57 6.18 2.95
C GLN A 31 14.03 6.18 4.39
N PRO A 32 13.99 5.00 5.05
CA PRO A 32 13.66 4.97 6.46
C PRO A 32 14.96 5.17 7.26
N ASP A 33 15.06 6.28 7.98
CA ASP A 33 16.20 6.59 8.87
C ASP A 33 15.83 6.49 10.36
N GLY A 34 14.64 5.96 10.66
CA GLY A 34 14.06 5.86 12.00
C GLY A 34 13.50 7.18 12.56
N GLU A 35 14.10 8.31 12.20
CA GLU A 35 13.65 9.65 12.59
C GLU A 35 12.45 10.12 11.75
N ILE A 36 12.41 9.73 10.47
CA ILE A 36 11.35 10.13 9.52
C ILE A 36 9.95 9.80 10.01
N PHE A 37 9.78 8.71 10.77
CA PHE A 37 8.49 8.32 11.32
C PHE A 37 8.16 8.98 12.66
N CYS A 38 9.13 9.58 13.35
CA CYS A 38 8.87 10.35 14.56
C CYS A 38 8.18 11.70 14.25
N ASN A 39 8.39 12.25 13.05
CA ASN A 39 7.85 13.54 12.64
C ASN A 39 6.87 13.40 11.47
N PHE A 40 5.57 13.45 11.76
CA PHE A 40 4.53 13.35 10.74
C PHE A 40 4.58 14.47 9.68
N HIS A 41 5.03 15.68 10.04
CA HIS A 41 5.12 16.78 9.08
C HIS A 41 6.24 16.54 8.06
N GLU A 42 7.38 16.03 8.53
CA GLU A 42 8.49 15.62 7.65
C GLU A 42 8.05 14.48 6.72
N LEU A 43 7.42 13.43 7.27
CA LEU A 43 6.90 12.31 6.47
C LEU A 43 5.90 12.79 5.41
N SER A 44 4.99 13.70 5.79
CA SER A 44 4.01 14.27 4.87
C SER A 44 4.67 15.12 3.78
N ARG A 45 5.71 15.89 4.11
CA ARG A 45 6.46 16.71 3.15
C ARG A 45 7.15 15.82 2.11
N VAL A 46 7.84 14.77 2.54
CA VAL A 46 8.52 13.82 1.64
C VAL A 46 7.54 13.17 0.67
N VAL A 47 6.36 12.77 1.16
CA VAL A 47 5.33 12.16 0.29
C VAL A 47 4.78 13.16 -0.73
N GLN A 48 4.57 14.42 -0.34
CA GLN A 48 4.15 15.49 -1.26
C GLN A 48 5.22 15.77 -2.32
N GLU A 49 6.48 15.89 -1.91
CA GLU A 49 7.61 16.06 -2.82
C GLU A 49 7.69 14.93 -3.85
N ILE A 50 7.48 13.68 -3.43
CA ILE A 50 7.46 12.53 -4.34
C ILE A 50 6.25 12.55 -5.28
N GLU A 51 5.06 12.96 -4.82
CA GLU A 51 3.88 13.07 -5.68
C GLU A 51 4.06 14.13 -6.77
N GLU A 52 4.71 15.25 -6.44
CA GLU A 52 5.02 16.34 -7.38
C GLU A 52 6.15 16.00 -8.36
N GLN A 53 7.02 15.03 -8.03
CA GLN A 53 8.09 14.60 -8.92
C GLN A 53 7.52 13.98 -10.22
N PRO A 54 8.11 14.30 -11.39
CA PRO A 54 7.71 13.68 -12.64
C PRO A 54 7.92 12.15 -12.58
N SER A 55 7.12 11.41 -13.32
CA SER A 55 7.08 9.94 -13.32
C SER A 55 8.35 9.24 -13.85
N GLY A 56 9.43 10.00 -14.10
CA GLY A 56 10.74 9.57 -14.57
C GLY A 56 11.91 9.81 -13.60
N GLY A 57 11.65 10.26 -12.36
CA GLY A 57 12.67 10.30 -11.31
C GLY A 57 12.96 8.89 -10.80
N GLU A 58 13.88 8.19 -11.45
CA GLU A 58 14.42 6.93 -10.96
C GLU A 58 15.26 7.22 -9.71
N SER A 59 14.74 6.92 -8.51
CA SER A 59 15.60 6.79 -7.34
C SER A 59 16.40 5.50 -7.53
N GLY A 60 17.53 5.62 -8.22
CA GLY A 60 18.51 4.56 -8.45
C GLY A 60 19.27 4.17 -7.18
N ALA A 61 18.57 3.95 -6.07
CA ALA A 61 19.13 3.22 -4.96
C ALA A 61 19.05 1.73 -5.31
N ALA A 62 20.19 1.16 -5.71
CA ALA A 62 20.33 -0.27 -5.90
C ALA A 62 19.72 -1.02 -4.71
N ALA A 63 19.09 -2.17 -4.99
CA ALA A 63 18.58 -3.09 -3.99
C ALA A 63 19.74 -3.65 -3.15
N SER A 64 20.26 -2.85 -2.22
CA SER A 64 21.03 -3.34 -1.09
C SER A 64 20.02 -3.88 -0.09
N GLU A 65 20.27 -5.07 0.44
CA GLU A 65 19.55 -5.56 1.61
C GLU A 65 19.83 -4.61 2.77
N GLU A 66 18.96 -3.63 2.95
CA GLU A 66 19.07 -2.67 4.04
C GLU A 66 18.76 -3.39 5.35
N GLN A 67 19.66 -3.22 6.33
CA GLN A 67 19.41 -3.69 7.68
C GLN A 67 18.10 -3.09 8.19
N PRO A 68 17.26 -3.87 8.89
CA PRO A 68 16.03 -3.34 9.46
C PRO A 68 16.33 -2.13 10.34
N VAL A 69 15.69 -1.00 10.07
CA VAL A 69 15.82 0.22 10.87
C VAL A 69 14.67 0.30 11.88
N PRO A 70 14.86 0.95 13.04
CA PRO A 70 13.79 1.17 13.99
C PRO A 70 12.59 1.87 13.33
N PHE A 71 11.39 1.36 13.61
CA PHE A 71 10.13 1.94 13.20
C PHE A 71 9.33 2.38 14.42
N VAL A 72 8.92 3.64 14.41
CA VAL A 72 8.05 4.25 15.42
C VAL A 72 6.83 4.79 14.68
N LEU A 73 5.63 4.42 15.09
CA LEU A 73 4.42 4.99 14.48
C LEU A 73 4.33 6.48 14.85
N PRO A 74 4.14 7.41 13.88
CA PRO A 74 3.99 8.82 14.22
C PRO A 74 2.80 9.01 15.17
N VAL A 75 2.97 9.80 16.24
CA VAL A 75 2.00 9.95 17.35
C VAL A 75 0.59 10.30 16.87
N VAL A 76 0.47 11.04 15.77
CA VAL A 76 -0.82 11.48 15.22
C VAL A 76 -1.52 10.42 14.37
N VAL A 77 -0.84 9.33 14.02
CA VAL A 77 -1.36 8.26 13.18
C VAL A 77 -2.03 7.21 14.07
N ARG A 78 -3.31 6.94 13.77
CA ARG A 78 -4.10 5.92 14.46
C ARG A 78 -3.85 4.55 13.87
N SER A 79 -3.76 3.54 14.73
CA SER A 79 -3.73 2.12 14.36
C SER A 79 -4.85 1.38 15.08
N ARG A 80 -5.40 0.34 14.47
CA ARG A 80 -6.30 -0.62 15.15
C ARG A 80 -5.55 -1.63 16.00
N ASP A 81 -4.29 -1.86 15.69
CA ASP A 81 -3.44 -2.85 16.34
C ASP A 81 -2.22 -2.16 16.96
N GLU A 82 -1.91 -2.52 18.21
CA GLU A 82 -0.76 -2.01 18.96
C GLU A 82 0.44 -2.98 18.92
N ASN A 83 0.22 -4.23 18.49
CA ASN A 83 1.20 -5.31 18.46
C ASN A 83 1.92 -5.37 17.11
N PHE A 84 2.67 -4.33 16.83
CA PHE A 84 3.32 -4.20 15.55
C PHE A 84 4.83 -4.36 15.51
N PRO A 85 5.39 -4.80 14.37
CA PRO A 85 6.83 -4.90 14.22
C PRO A 85 7.48 -3.52 14.43
N ARG A 86 8.56 -3.50 15.21
CA ARG A 86 9.27 -2.28 15.62
C ARG A 86 10.43 -1.93 14.71
N THR A 87 10.56 -2.61 13.57
CA THR A 87 11.64 -2.40 12.61
C THR A 87 11.13 -2.55 11.18
N CYS A 88 11.41 -1.59 10.30
CA CYS A 88 11.06 -1.68 8.88
C CYS A 88 12.31 -1.89 8.02
N ARG A 89 12.15 -2.58 6.88
CA ARG A 89 13.23 -2.83 5.90
C ARG A 89 13.21 -1.85 4.74
N MET A 90 12.02 -1.55 4.22
CA MET A 90 11.86 -0.75 3.01
C MET A 90 10.60 0.08 3.08
N CYS A 91 10.65 1.28 2.53
CA CYS A 91 9.48 2.14 2.41
C CYS A 91 9.34 2.65 0.99
N PHE A 92 8.11 2.71 0.51
CA PHE A 92 7.77 3.13 -0.85
C PHE A 92 6.61 4.11 -0.81
N TYR A 93 6.58 5.00 -1.79
CA TYR A 93 5.41 5.82 -2.06
C TYR A 93 4.23 4.92 -2.49
N GLY A 94 3.08 5.11 -1.86
CA GLY A 94 1.86 4.37 -2.18
C GLY A 94 0.66 5.31 -2.33
N VAL A 95 -0.31 4.88 -3.12
CA VAL A 95 -1.55 5.61 -3.36
C VAL A 95 -2.72 4.68 -3.14
N ASN A 96 -3.53 4.96 -2.13
CA ASN A 96 -4.81 4.30 -1.96
C ASN A 96 -5.83 4.96 -2.88
N ILE A 97 -6.45 4.17 -3.76
CA ILE A 97 -7.48 4.60 -4.68
C ILE A 97 -8.80 4.10 -4.12
N VAL A 98 -9.63 5.04 -3.67
CA VAL A 98 -10.94 4.74 -3.09
C VAL A 98 -12.03 5.08 -4.10
N THR A 99 -12.86 4.08 -4.42
CA THR A 99 -14.08 4.24 -5.22
C THR A 99 -15.28 3.96 -4.33
N SER A 100 -16.10 4.98 -4.08
CA SER A 100 -17.35 4.87 -3.32
C SER A 100 -18.53 5.21 -4.22
N ASP A 101 -19.66 4.53 -4.02
CA ASP A 101 -20.93 4.87 -4.65
C ASP A 101 -21.27 6.33 -4.36
N GLY A 102 -21.39 7.15 -5.42
CA GLY A 102 -21.74 8.57 -5.33
C GLY A 102 -20.58 9.55 -5.56
N LEU A 103 -19.32 9.10 -5.62
CA LEU A 103 -18.22 9.96 -6.08
C LEU A 103 -18.10 9.92 -7.60
N ALA A 104 -18.11 11.10 -8.25
CA ALA A 104 -17.95 11.22 -9.70
C ALA A 104 -16.54 10.82 -10.21
N TYR A 105 -15.55 10.75 -9.31
CA TYR A 105 -14.17 10.40 -9.62
C TYR A 105 -13.52 9.59 -8.48
N PRO A 106 -12.62 8.62 -8.78
CA PRO A 106 -11.84 7.91 -7.78
C PRO A 106 -11.00 8.90 -6.95
N SER A 107 -11.07 8.78 -5.62
CA SER A 107 -10.22 9.59 -4.73
C SER A 107 -8.85 8.94 -4.61
N ARG A 108 -7.80 9.69 -4.96
CA ARG A 108 -6.40 9.28 -4.77
C ARG A 108 -5.90 9.79 -3.44
N CYS A 109 -5.37 8.89 -2.64
CA CYS A 109 -4.96 9.16 -1.26
C CYS A 109 -3.51 8.73 -1.07
N PRO A 110 -2.55 9.66 -1.21
CA PRO A 110 -1.13 9.36 -1.10
C PRO A 110 -0.73 8.95 0.31
N GLY A 111 0.35 8.18 0.39
CA GLY A 111 0.83 7.66 1.66
C GLY A 111 2.11 6.87 1.53
N VAL A 112 2.42 6.14 2.59
CA VAL A 112 3.67 5.39 2.72
C VAL A 112 3.35 3.92 2.88
N PHE A 113 3.81 3.12 1.93
CA PHE A 113 3.88 1.67 2.06
C PHE A 113 5.15 1.30 2.83
N ILE A 114 5.03 0.42 3.82
CA ILE A 114 6.12 0.01 4.70
C ILE A 114 6.22 -1.51 4.70
N LEU A 115 7.39 -2.04 4.36
CA LEU A 115 7.71 -3.46 4.43
C LEU A 115 8.49 -3.75 5.72
N PHE A 116 7.98 -4.64 6.57
CA PHE A 116 8.62 -5.01 7.83
C PHE A 116 9.44 -6.29 7.68
N ASP A 117 8.84 -7.30 7.08
CA ASP A 117 9.45 -8.61 6.83
C ASP A 117 8.79 -9.27 5.61
N GLU A 118 9.01 -10.58 5.42
CA GLU A 118 8.49 -11.33 4.27
C GLU A 118 6.98 -11.50 4.25
N ILE A 119 6.31 -11.29 5.39
CA ILE A 119 4.88 -11.58 5.56
C ILE A 119 4.05 -10.40 6.07
N HIS A 120 4.68 -9.35 6.61
CA HIS A 120 4.02 -8.16 7.13
C HIS A 120 4.38 -6.91 6.34
N PHE A 121 3.35 -6.21 5.85
CA PHE A 121 3.49 -4.90 5.23
C PHE A 121 2.30 -4.02 5.56
N TRP A 122 2.53 -2.71 5.64
CA TRP A 122 1.52 -1.76 6.05
C TRP A 122 1.42 -0.56 5.12
N PHE A 123 0.37 0.23 5.32
CA PHE A 123 0.16 1.49 4.61
C PHE A 123 -0.30 2.59 5.56
N ILE A 124 0.47 3.67 5.65
CA ILE A 124 0.06 4.91 6.33
C ILE A 124 -0.68 5.77 5.30
N TRP A 125 -1.98 5.95 5.49
CA TRP A 125 -2.76 6.97 4.79
C TRP A 125 -2.58 8.30 5.53
N LEU A 126 -1.92 9.27 4.89
CA LEU A 126 -1.60 10.56 5.49
C LEU A 126 -2.83 11.41 5.80
N GLU A 127 -3.77 11.58 4.86
CA GLU A 127 -4.92 12.49 5.08
C GLU A 127 -5.83 12.01 6.23
N LEU A 128 -6.09 10.70 6.33
CA LEU A 128 -6.87 10.15 7.44
C LEU A 128 -6.07 9.91 8.72
N LYS A 129 -4.74 10.09 8.66
CA LYS A 129 -3.80 9.76 9.72
C LYS A 129 -4.09 8.36 10.26
N TYR A 130 -4.17 7.40 9.36
CA TYR A 130 -4.62 6.05 9.67
C TYR A 130 -3.70 5.00 9.06
N LEU A 131 -3.43 3.96 9.84
CA LEU A 131 -2.58 2.86 9.44
C LEU A 131 -3.42 1.62 9.06
N PHE A 132 -3.17 1.09 7.87
CA PHE A 132 -3.68 -0.20 7.42
C PHE A 132 -2.60 -1.27 7.57
N LEU A 133 -2.97 -2.37 8.21
CA LEU A 133 -2.09 -3.51 8.46
C LEU A 133 -2.45 -4.65 7.52
N PHE A 134 -1.43 -5.26 6.91
CA PHE A 134 -1.59 -6.47 6.11
C PHE A 134 -0.60 -7.54 6.57
N CYS A 135 -1.10 -8.77 6.64
CA CYS A 135 -0.32 -9.96 6.92
C CYS A 135 -0.61 -11.01 5.84
N ARG A 136 0.39 -11.83 5.53
CA ARG A 136 0.24 -12.96 4.61
C ARG A 136 -0.72 -14.00 5.21
N VAL A 137 -1.72 -14.36 4.44
CA VAL A 137 -2.57 -15.52 4.70
C VAL A 137 -1.70 -16.79 4.61
N GLN A 138 -1.65 -17.57 5.69
CA GLN A 138 -0.79 -18.76 5.79
C GLN A 138 -1.41 -20.02 5.18
N ASN A 139 -2.71 -19.99 4.88
CA ASN A 139 -3.40 -21.10 4.25
C ASN A 139 -2.85 -21.38 2.85
N THR A 140 -2.74 -22.67 2.52
CA THR A 140 -2.52 -23.13 1.16
C THR A 140 -3.86 -23.37 0.48
N PHE A 141 -4.02 -22.86 -0.74
CA PHE A 141 -5.22 -23.04 -1.54
C PHE A 141 -4.91 -23.91 -2.76
N GLN A 142 -5.87 -24.73 -3.19
CA GLN A 142 -5.74 -25.58 -4.39
C GLN A 142 -6.42 -24.93 -5.59
N ASN A 143 -5.92 -25.20 -6.80
CA ASN A 143 -6.48 -24.71 -8.06
C ASN A 143 -6.56 -23.17 -8.16
N VAL A 144 -5.56 -22.48 -7.60
CA VAL A 144 -5.53 -21.01 -7.50
C VAL A 144 -4.59 -20.31 -8.49
N GLU A 145 -3.88 -21.08 -9.31
CA GLU A 145 -3.03 -20.51 -10.35
C GLU A 145 -3.88 -19.94 -11.49
N ALA A 146 -3.56 -18.72 -11.92
CA ALA A 146 -4.22 -18.12 -13.07
C ALA A 146 -3.78 -18.85 -14.36
N PRO A 147 -4.70 -19.14 -15.30
CA PRO A 147 -4.36 -19.83 -16.54
C PRO A 147 -3.31 -19.10 -17.40
N SER A 148 -3.27 -17.77 -17.30
CA SER A 148 -2.25 -16.92 -17.92
C SER A 148 -2.17 -15.57 -17.20
N PRO A 149 -1.07 -14.80 -17.37
CA PRO A 149 -1.00 -13.43 -16.87
C PRO A 149 -2.16 -12.54 -17.38
N GLN A 150 -2.61 -12.76 -18.62
CA GLN A 150 -3.71 -12.00 -19.20
C GLN A 150 -5.05 -12.33 -18.52
N ALA A 151 -5.32 -13.62 -18.28
CA ALA A 151 -6.51 -14.05 -17.55
C ALA A 151 -6.53 -13.50 -16.11
N PHE A 152 -5.36 -13.38 -15.48
CA PHE A 152 -5.24 -12.73 -14.17
C PHE A 152 -5.62 -11.24 -14.22
N LEU A 153 -5.15 -10.50 -15.23
CA LEU A 153 -5.50 -9.09 -15.41
C LEU A 153 -6.99 -8.90 -15.71
N GLU A 154 -7.58 -9.79 -16.50
CA GLU A 154 -9.02 -9.79 -16.78
C GLU A 154 -9.83 -10.02 -15.49
N MET A 155 -9.45 -11.02 -14.70
CA MET A 155 -10.05 -11.29 -13.38
C MET A 155 -10.00 -10.07 -12.46
N LEU A 156 -8.85 -9.38 -12.37
CA LEU A 156 -8.70 -8.15 -11.60
C LEU A 156 -9.66 -7.06 -12.07
N SER A 157 -9.76 -6.86 -13.38
CA SER A 157 -10.68 -5.88 -13.99
C SER A 157 -12.14 -6.18 -13.64
N ASN A 158 -12.52 -7.46 -13.68
CA ASN A 158 -13.89 -7.89 -13.39
C ASN A 158 -14.27 -7.73 -11.90
N ILE A 159 -13.32 -7.91 -10.99
CA ILE A 159 -13.54 -7.69 -9.54
C ILE A 159 -13.74 -6.20 -9.25
N GLN A 160 -12.94 -5.33 -9.87
CA GLN A 160 -12.98 -3.88 -9.63
C GLN A 160 -14.17 -3.18 -10.28
N SER A 161 -14.74 -3.75 -11.34
CA SER A 161 -15.92 -3.20 -12.02
C SER A 161 -17.25 -3.59 -11.39
N ARG A 162 -17.26 -4.58 -10.48
CA ARG A 162 -18.49 -5.04 -9.82
C ARG A 162 -18.91 -4.00 -8.76
N PRO A 163 -20.12 -3.40 -8.85
CA PRO A 163 -20.59 -2.50 -7.81
C PRO A 163 -20.69 -3.26 -6.47
N PRO A 164 -20.50 -2.59 -5.31
CA PRO A 164 -20.70 -3.24 -4.02
C PRO A 164 -22.11 -3.82 -3.98
N GLU A 165 -22.25 -5.10 -3.65
CA GLU A 165 -23.58 -5.68 -3.46
C GLU A 165 -24.25 -4.91 -2.33
N ARG A 166 -25.39 -4.25 -2.63
CA ARG A 166 -26.20 -3.59 -1.60
C ARG A 166 -26.56 -4.65 -0.57
N SER A 167 -25.95 -4.60 0.60
CA SER A 167 -26.43 -5.35 1.75
C SER A 167 -27.79 -4.78 2.12
N SER A 168 -28.84 -5.49 1.73
CA SER A 168 -30.19 -5.23 2.21
C SER A 168 -30.26 -5.74 3.65
N PHE A 169 -29.95 -4.86 4.61
CA PHE A 169 -30.34 -4.99 6.01
C PHE A 169 -31.52 -4.06 6.29
#